data_AF-A0A2N4U1C3-F1
#
_entry.id   AF-A0A2N4U1C3-F1
#
_cell.length_a   1.000
_cell.length_b   1.000
_cell.length_c   1.000
_cell.angle_alpha   90.00
_cell.angle_beta   90.00
_cell.angle_gamma   90.00
#
_symmetry.space_group_name_H-M   'P 1'
#
loop_
_entity.id
_entity.type
_entity.pdbx_description
1 polymer ?
#
loop_
_entity_poly.entity_id
_entity_poly.type
_entity_poly.pdbx_seq_one_letter_code
_entity_poly.pdbx_strand_id
1 'polypeptide(L)' 'MSVALSPIVSEFETEEQAASYDRWFRAKVQASLADTSPRIPHDEVMAHMDAIIEEAEKRHQARDKTRAL' A
#
# COMPACT_ATOMS: atom_id res chain seq x y z
N MET A 1 20.86 6.55 -19.89
CA MET A 1 20.77 5.11 -19.59
C MET A 1 21.10 4.95 -18.13
N SER A 2 20.15 4.48 -17.33
CA SER A 2 20.35 4.20 -15.91
C SER A 2 21.05 2.84 -15.76
N VAL A 3 21.96 2.75 -14.79
CA VAL A 3 22.73 1.52 -14.54
C VAL A 3 21.79 0.48 -13.93
N ALA A 4 21.83 -0.73 -14.51
CA ALA A 4 21.08 -1.86 -13.98
C ALA A 4 21.68 -2.30 -12.64
N LEU A 5 20.84 -2.42 -11.62
CA LEU A 5 21.23 -2.86 -10.28
C LEU A 5 21.13 -4.38 -10.17
N SER A 6 22.01 -4.97 -9.35
CA SER A 6 21.95 -6.40 -9.04
C SER A 6 20.73 -6.70 -8.15
N PRO A 7 19.90 -7.71 -8.48
CA PRO A 7 18.77 -8.12 -7.65
C PRO A 7 19.14 -8.58 -6.22
N ILE A 8 20.41 -8.94 -5.99
CA ILE A 8 20.90 -9.30 -4.65
C ILE A 8 21.12 -8.04 -3.79
N VAL A 9 21.43 -6.92 -4.43
CA VAL A 9 21.80 -5.65 -3.76
C VAL A 9 20.61 -4.70 -3.66
N SER A 10 19.70 -4.75 -4.63
CA SER A 10 18.57 -3.82 -4.75
C SER A 10 17.33 -4.53 -5.26
N GLU A 11 16.18 -4.19 -4.69
CA GLU A 11 14.86 -4.58 -5.18
C GLU A 11 14.43 -3.81 -6.45
N PHE A 12 15.09 -2.70 -6.76
CA PHE A 12 14.87 -1.92 -7.98
C PHE A 12 15.83 -2.36 -9.08
N GLU A 13 15.34 -2.38 -10.33
CA GLU A 13 16.13 -2.75 -11.50
C GLU A 13 17.13 -1.66 -11.87
N THR A 14 16.86 -0.40 -11.54
CA THR A 14 17.71 0.74 -11.89
C THR A 14 17.84 1.75 -10.76
N GLU A 15 18.97 2.48 -10.74
CA GLU A 15 19.18 3.59 -9.80
C GLU A 15 18.10 4.68 -9.92
N GLU A 16 17.59 4.91 -11.12
CA GLU A 16 16.56 5.92 -11.35
C GLU A 16 15.22 5.53 -10.72
N GLN A 17 14.83 4.25 -10.81
CA GLN A 17 13.65 3.73 -10.10
C GLN A 17 13.84 3.85 -8.58
N ALA A 18 15.00 3.45 -8.06
CA ALA A 18 15.31 3.54 -6.63
C ALA A 18 15.23 4.99 -6.12
N ALA A 19 15.84 5.93 -6.85
CA ALA A 19 15.80 7.35 -6.50
C ALA A 19 14.39 7.95 -6.61
N SER A 20 13.59 7.50 -7.58
CA SER A 20 12.18 7.89 -7.69
C SER A 20 11.36 7.41 -6.50
N TYR A 21 11.54 6.15 -6.11
CA TYR A 21 10.91 5.57 -4.93
C TYR A 21 11.31 6.29 -3.65
N ASP A 22 12.61 6.54 -3.43
CA ASP A 22 13.09 7.24 -2.23
C ASP A 22 12.47 8.64 -2.10
N ARG A 23 12.38 9.42 -3.19
CA ARG A 23 11.72 10.73 -3.18
C ARG A 23 10.25 10.63 -2.79
N TRP A 24 9.51 9.70 -3.39
CA TRP A 24 8.11 9.48 -3.06
C TRP A 24 7.94 9.01 -1.61
N PHE A 25 8.76 8.07 -1.15
CA PHE A 25 8.68 7.50 0.18
C PHE A 25 8.95 8.56 1.24
N ARG A 26 9.99 9.39 1.06
CA ARG A 26 10.26 10.52 1.96
C ARG A 26 9.11 11.51 2.00
N ALA A 27 8.55 11.88 0.85
CA ALA A 27 7.39 12.78 0.80
C ALA A 27 6.18 12.19 1.55
N LYS A 28 5.91 10.89 1.37
CA LYS A 28 4.84 10.18 2.07
C LYS A 28 5.07 10.15 3.58
N VAL A 29 6.28 9.83 4.03
CA VAL A 29 6.64 9.82 5.46
C VAL A 29 6.50 11.21 6.06
N GLN A 30 6.97 12.26 5.38
CA GLN A 30 6.82 13.63 5.88
C GLN A 30 5.34 14.04 6.00
N ALA A 31 4.50 13.70 5.02
CA ALA A 31 3.07 13.93 5.12
C ALA A 31 2.44 13.18 6.32
N SER A 32 2.84 11.93 6.56
CA SER A 32 2.37 11.16 7.73
C SER A 32 2.87 11.71 9.07
N LEU A 33 4.08 12.27 9.14
CA LEU A 33 4.59 12.90 10.36
C LEU A 33 3.93 14.25 10.63
N ALA A 34 3.52 14.97 9.58
CA ALA A 34 2.79 16.22 9.68
C ALA A 34 1.30 16.04 10.05
N ASP A 35 0.78 14.81 9.94
CA ASP A 35 -0.60 14.49 10.33
C ASP A 35 -0.77 14.59 11.85
N THR A 36 -1.64 15.49 12.29
CA THR A 36 -1.94 15.75 13.70
C THR A 36 -3.04 14.85 14.25
N SER A 37 -3.59 13.95 13.45
CA SER A 37 -4.62 13.02 13.87
C SER A 37 -4.12 12.13 15.02
N PRO A 38 -4.98 11.78 15.98
CA PRO A 38 -4.60 10.90 17.07
C PRO A 38 -4.19 9.52 16.52
N ARG A 39 -3.19 8.92 17.17
CA ARG A 39 -2.83 7.52 16.88
C ARG A 39 -3.94 6.61 17.36
N ILE A 40 -4.23 5.58 16.56
CA ILE A 40 -5.18 4.52 16.94
C ILE A 40 -4.43 3.30 17.51
N PRO A 41 -5.00 2.58 18.49
CA PRO A 41 -4.45 1.32 18.99
C PRO A 41 -4.38 0.23 17.91
N HIS A 42 -3.52 -0.76 18.11
CA HIS A 42 -3.39 -1.89 17.18
C HIS A 42 -4.73 -2.62 16.93
N ASP A 43 -5.49 -2.88 17.99
CA ASP A 43 -6.78 -3.59 17.89
C ASP A 43 -7.80 -2.83 17.03
N GLU A 44 -7.77 -1.49 17.08
CA GLU A 44 -8.62 -0.65 16.24
C GLU A 44 -8.20 -0.72 14.77
N VAL A 45 -6.88 -0.76 14.49
CA VAL A 45 -6.39 -1.00 13.12
C VAL A 45 -6.91 -2.34 12.60
N MET A 46 -6.82 -3.40 13.40
CA MET A 46 -7.28 -4.74 12.99
C MET A 46 -8.78 -4.78 12.72
N ALA A 47 -9.58 -4.15 13.60
CA ALA A 47 -11.03 -4.04 13.39
C ALA A 47 -11.38 -3.30 12.09
N HIS A 48 -10.63 -2.23 11.74
CA HIS A 48 -10.81 -1.54 10.47
C HIS A 48 -10.43 -2.41 9.26
N MET A 49 -9.36 -3.20 9.36
CA MET A 49 -8.97 -4.12 8.29
C MET A 49 -10.01 -5.22 8.06
N ASP A 50 -10.52 -5.82 9.13
CA ASP A 50 -11.56 -6.86 9.05
C ASP A 50 -12.82 -6.31 8.35
N ALA A 51 -13.26 -5.10 8.70
CA ALA A 51 -14.39 -4.45 8.07
C ALA A 51 -14.18 -4.21 6.56
N ILE A 52 -12.98 -3.79 6.15
CA ILE A 52 -12.64 -3.59 4.74
C ILE A 52 -12.68 -4.91 3.97
N ILE A 53 -12.12 -5.98 4.56
CA ILE A 53 -12.09 -7.31 3.95
C ILE A 53 -13.51 -7.85 3.79
N GLU A 54 -14.32 -7.81 4.84
CA GLU A 54 -15.71 -8.26 4.77
C GLU A 54 -16.51 -7.51 3.68
N GLU A 55 -16.30 -6.20 3.56
CA GLU A 55 -16.97 -5.41 2.53
C GLU A 55 -16.54 -5.84 1.12
N ALA A 56 -15.23 -6.07 0.92
CA ALA A 56 -14.70 -6.56 -0.34
C ALA A 56 -15.26 -7.94 -0.72
N GLU A 57 -15.36 -8.86 0.26
CA GLU A 57 -15.94 -10.19 0.07
C GLU A 57 -17.42 -10.12 -0.32
N LYS A 58 -18.22 -9.32 0.40
CA LYS A 58 -19.64 -9.11 0.08
C LYS A 58 -19.81 -8.57 -1.34
N ARG A 59 -18.97 -7.61 -1.75
CA ARG A 59 -18.97 -7.07 -3.12
C ARG A 59 -18.61 -8.14 -4.15
N HIS A 60 -17.63 -9.00 -3.87
CA HIS A 60 -17.24 -10.09 -4.76
C HIS A 60 -18.39 -11.11 -4.94
N GLN A 61 -18.98 -11.56 -3.84
CA GLN A 61 -20.11 -12.50 -3.86
C GLN A 61 -21.32 -11.92 -4.61
N ALA A 62 -21.60 -10.63 -4.45
CA ALA A 62 -22.68 -9.97 -5.20
C ALA A 62 -22.39 -9.99 -6.71
N ARG A 63 -21.16 -9.67 -7.12
CA ARG A 63 -20.73 -9.71 -8.53
C ARG A 63 -20.84 -11.11 -9.13
N ASP A 64 -20.42 -12.13 -8.38
CA ASP A 64 -20.50 -13.52 -8.82
C ASP A 64 -21.95 -13.97 -9.00
N LYS A 65 -22.84 -13.59 -8.07
CA LYS A 65 -24.28 -13.84 -8.17
C LYS A 65 -24.90 -13.14 -9.39
N THR A 66 -24.51 -11.88 -9.66
CA THR A 66 -24.99 -11.15 -10.86
C THR A 66 -24.49 -11.78 -12.15
N ARG A 67 -23.29 -12.37 -12.17
CA ARG A 67 -22.72 -13.02 -13.36
C ARG A 67 -23.29 -14.42 -13.63
N ALA A 68 -23.87 -15.06 -12.62
CA ALA A 68 -24.49 -16.39 -12.70
C ALA A 68 -25.96 -16.36 -13.16
N LEU A 69 -26.54 -15.17 -13.37
CA LEU A 69 -27.88 -14.94 -13.91
C LEU A 69 -27.81 -14.51 -15.38
#